data_AF-A0A9X5RPZ2-F1
#
_entry.id   AF-A0A9X5RPZ2-F1
#
_cell.length_a   1.000
_cell.length_b   1.000
_cell.length_c   1.000
_cell.angle_alpha   90.00
_cell.angle_beta   90.00
_cell.angle_gamma   90.00
#
_symmetry.space_group_name_H-M   'P 1'
#
loop_
_entity.id
_entity.type
_entity.pdbx_description
1 polymer ?
#
loop_
_entity_poly.entity_id
_entity_poly.type
_entity_poly.pdbx_seq_one_letter_code
_entity_poly.pdbx_strand_id
1 'polypeptide(L)' 'MCACNGTGVIQNDIGMGMYQFGPCVCEAANQTPEEVDRKRHVVIARLMKIHRMQQEEKKGVVA' A
#
# COMPACT_ATOMS: atom_id res chain seq x y z
N MET A 1 -0.45 -7.30 14.96
CA MET A 1 -1.53 -8.29 15.14
C MET A 1 -1.99 -8.69 13.74
N CYS A 2 -2.06 -9.98 13.34
CA CYS A 2 -2.50 -10.31 11.96
C CYS A 2 -3.96 -9.94 11.73
N ALA A 3 -4.31 -9.42 10.54
CA ALA A 3 -5.69 -9.27 10.07
C ALA A 3 -6.52 -10.57 10.01
N CYS A 4 -5.86 -11.72 10.20
CA CYS A 4 -6.35 -13.07 10.07
C CYS A 4 -6.30 -13.88 11.38
N ASN A 5 -5.78 -13.31 12.48
CA ASN A 5 -5.52 -14.03 13.74
C ASN A 5 -4.76 -15.37 13.59
N GLY A 6 -3.93 -15.52 12.55
CA GLY A 6 -3.17 -16.74 12.26
C GLY A 6 -3.93 -17.85 11.53
N THR A 7 -5.22 -17.66 11.21
CA THR A 7 -6.05 -18.69 10.55
C THR A 7 -6.01 -18.63 9.02
N GLY A 8 -5.45 -17.56 8.45
CA GLY A 8 -5.47 -17.31 7.00
C GLY A 8 -6.84 -16.86 6.47
N VAL A 9 -7.80 -16.59 7.34
CA VAL A 9 -9.11 -16.05 6.98
C VAL A 9 -9.17 -14.58 7.39
N ILE A 10 -9.35 -13.67 6.43
CA ILE A 10 -9.50 -12.24 6.72
C ILE A 10 -10.99 -11.97 6.91
N GLN A 11 -11.36 -11.57 8.12
CA GLN A 11 -12.70 -11.06 8.41
C GLN A 11 -12.74 -9.60 7.96
N ASN A 12 -13.63 -9.27 7.02
CA ASN A 12 -13.83 -7.89 6.61
C ASN A 12 -15.22 -7.47 7.09
N ASP A 13 -15.31 -6.44 7.92
CA ASP A 13 -16.57 -5.98 8.53
C ASP A 13 -17.48 -5.21 7.54
N ILE A 14 -17.31 -5.46 6.24
CA ILE A 14 -18.13 -4.91 5.16
C ILE A 14 -19.39 -5.78 5.03
N GLY A 15 -20.49 -5.33 5.63
CA GLY A 15 -21.78 -6.05 5.63
C GLY A 15 -21.81 -7.22 6.63
N MET A 16 -22.92 -7.96 6.67
CA MET A 16 -23.14 -9.08 7.61
C MET A 16 -22.06 -10.18 7.49
N GLY A 17 -20.93 -10.01 8.16
CA GLY A 17 -19.95 -11.07 8.46
C GLY A 17 -19.33 -11.76 7.24
N MET A 18 -18.90 -11.01 6.24
CA MET A 18 -18.25 -11.60 5.05
C MET A 18 -16.80 -11.98 5.35
N TYR A 19 -16.46 -13.26 5.17
CA TYR A 19 -15.09 -13.76 5.26
C TYR A 19 -14.45 -13.80 3.87
N GLN A 20 -13.26 -13.22 3.73
CA GLN A 20 -12.47 -13.32 2.51
C GLN A 20 -11.28 -14.25 2.74
N PHE A 21 -11.19 -15.31 1.93
CA PHE A 21 -9.98 -16.12 1.85
C PHE A 21 -8.90 -15.31 1.10
N GLY A 22 -7.79 -15.04 1.77
CA GLY A 22 -6.69 -14.27 1.22
C GLY A 22 -5.40 -14.49 2.00
N PRO A 23 -4.24 -14.19 1.41
CA PRO A 23 -2.97 -14.30 2.12
C PRO A 23 -3.01 -13.46 3.40
N CYS A 24 -2.60 -14.07 4.52
CA CYS A 24 -2.53 -13.40 5.82
C CYS A 24 -1.70 -12.13 5.69
N VAL A 25 -2.32 -10.97 5.91
CA VAL A 25 -1.59 -9.71 5.93
C VAL A 25 -1.06 -9.49 7.34
N CYS A 26 0.00 -10.22 7.66
CA CYS A 26 0.58 -10.28 8.99
C CYS A 26 1.56 -9.10 9.24
N GLU A 27 2.39 -8.75 8.25
CA GLU A 27 3.39 -7.68 8.40
C GLU A 27 2.79 -6.27 8.35
N ALA A 28 1.78 -6.04 7.51
CA ALA A 28 1.16 -4.71 7.41
C ALA A 28 0.36 -4.37 8.68
N ALA A 29 -0.20 -5.38 9.35
CA ALA A 29 -0.99 -5.21 10.56
C ALA A 29 -0.13 -5.13 11.86
N ASN A 30 1.20 -5.09 11.72
CA ASN A 30 2.15 -4.75 12.77
C ASN A 30 2.66 -3.30 12.69
N GLN A 31 2.23 -2.52 11.69
CA GLN A 31 2.67 -1.14 11.49
C GLN A 31 1.58 -0.17 11.98
N THR A 32 1.98 0.93 12.60
CA THR A 32 1.01 1.95 13.00
C THR A 32 0.54 2.75 11.77
N PRO A 33 -0.66 3.34 11.79
CA PRO A 33 -1.14 4.20 10.72
C PRO A 33 -0.14 5.31 10.35
N GLU A 34 0.55 5.89 11.34
CA GLU A 34 1.55 6.94 11.18
C GLU A 34 2.81 6.43 10.46
N GLU A 35 3.27 5.22 10.78
CA GLU A 35 4.41 4.60 10.10
C GLU A 35 4.09 4.31 8.63
N VAL A 36 2.87 3.82 8.37
CA VAL A 36 2.39 3.57 7.01
C VAL A 36 2.25 4.90 6.24
N ASP A 37 1.70 5.93 6.87
CA ASP A 37 1.54 7.25 6.29
C ASP A 37 2.88 7.89 5.92
N ARG A 38 3.88 7.78 6.80
CA ARG A 38 5.25 8.25 6.52
C ARG A 38 5.87 7.52 5.33
N LYS A 39 5.73 6.19 5.25
CA LYS A 39 6.22 5.40 4.10
C LYS A 39 5.49 5.81 2.81
N ARG A 40 4.17 6.05 2.89
CA ARG A 40 3.36 6.51 1.75
C ARG A 40 3.89 7.83 1.18
N HIS A 41 4.22 8.80 2.02
CA HIS A 41 4.79 10.07 1.58
C HIS A 41 6.11 9.90 0.81
N VAL A 42 7.00 9.03 1.27
CA VAL A 42 8.28 8.73 0.58
C VAL A 42 8.05 8.13 -0.80
N VAL A 43 7.12 7.17 -0.90
CA VAL A 43 6.77 6.52 -2.17
C VAL A 43 6.15 7.54 -3.14
N ILE A 44 5.21 8.36 -2.68
CA ILE A 44 4.58 9.41 -3.50
C ILE A 44 5.63 10.38 -4.04
N ALA A 45 6.56 10.86 -3.20
CA ALA A 45 7.61 11.77 -3.64
C ALA A 45 8.49 11.15 -4.73
N ARG A 46 8.84 9.86 -4.59
CA ARG A 46 9.61 9.13 -5.61
C ARG A 46 8.82 8.99 -6.92
N LEU A 47 7.54 8.63 -6.85
CA LEU A 47 6.67 8.50 -8.01
C LEU A 47 6.48 9.84 -8.73
N MET A 48 6.30 10.93 -8.00
CA MET A 48 6.22 12.28 -8.58
C MET A 48 7.49 12.65 -9.34
N LYS A 49 8.68 12.35 -8.79
CA LYS A 49 9.96 12.58 -9.47
C LYS A 49 10.06 11.78 -10.77
N ILE A 50 9.72 10.49 -10.72
CA ILE A 50 9.72 9.61 -11.91
C ILE A 50 8.74 10.14 -12.96
N HIS A 51 7.53 10.48 -12.55
CA HIS A 51 6.53 11.03 -13.46
C HIS A 51 7.03 12.31 -14.14
N ARG A 52 7.65 13.22 -13.37
CA ARG A 52 8.25 14.43 -13.96
C ARG A 52 9.32 14.09 -14.99
N MET A 53 10.24 13.18 -14.68
CA MET A 53 11.28 12.76 -15.63
C MET A 53 10.67 12.18 -16.92
N GLN A 54 9.68 11.29 -16.80
CA GLN A 54 8.96 10.74 -17.95
C GLN A 54 8.27 11.82 -18.80
N GLN A 55 7.75 12.87 -18.18
CA GLN A 55 7.14 13.98 -18.92
C GLN A 55 8.18 14.84 -19.64
N GLU A 56 9.37 15.04 -19.06
CA GLU A 56 10.46 15.77 -19.72
C GLU A 56 11.11 14.94 -20.86
N GLU A 57 11.24 13.62 -20.69
CA GLU A 57 11.64 12.70 -21.77
C GLU A 57 10.66 12.75 -22.95
N LYS A 58 9.35 12.66 -22.67
CA LYS A 58 8.30 12.78 -23.71
C LYS A 58 8.33 14.12 -24.44
N LYS A 59 8.73 15.20 -23.77
CA LYS A 59 8.84 16.53 -24.37
C LYS A 59 10.15 16.74 -25.13
N GLY A 60 11.06 15.75 -25.15
CA GLY A 60 12.38 15.88 -25.76
C GLY A 60 13.30 16.86 -25.04
N VAL A 61 13.03 17.15 -23.76
CA VAL A 61 13.84 18.08 -22.93
C VAL A 61 15.05 17.36 -22.32
N VAL A 62 15.00 16.03 -22.22
CA VAL A 62 16.13 15.21 -21.78
C VAL A 62 16.92 14.79 -23.03
N ALA A 63 18.08 15.41 -23.23
CA ALA A 63 19.06 15.08 -24.26
C ALA A 63 19.95 13.91 -23.84
#